data_AF-A0A3Q8W3E7-F1
#
_entry.id   AF-A0A3Q8W3E7-F1
#
_cell.length_a   1.000
_cell.length_b   1.000
_cell.length_c   1.000
_cell.angle_alpha   90.00
_cell.angle_beta   90.00
_cell.angle_gamma   90.00
#
_symmetry.space_group_name_H-M   'P 1'
#
loop_
_entity.id
_entity.type
_entity.pdbx_description
1 polymer ?
#
loop_
_entity_poly.entity_id
_entity_poly.type
_entity_poly.pdbx_seq_one_letter_code
_entity_poly.pdbx_strand_id
1 'polypeptide(L)'
;MPDGPPPLMNLRRVTLGAAGGEPGARVRVAGVGFTPGAAVTVEGRAAAAPTADRARVIADARGAVAVELPVTDRATTGVLAYEGPAWSPPRGSAPAPYAVSAPAPGGLTLTQAGAAVTLGAVAYGGGGAAPGRIGTVTVTDTRAGGGRWKLTATLTAGAPGGVPSWTPSCRGGCAAGPAGPAGPEGAVLATGGAGTATVDAVLTLTLPAYTRPGAYRALLTLTLLPS
;
A
#
# COMPACT_ATOMS: atom_id res chain seq x y z
N MET A 1 25.07 -33.88 40.80
CA MET A 1 25.09 -32.63 40.01
C MET A 1 25.61 -32.98 38.63
N PRO A 2 24.94 -32.68 37.51
CA PRO A 2 25.59 -32.78 36.22
C PRO A 2 26.30 -31.45 35.97
N ASP A 3 27.63 -31.44 36.16
CA ASP A 3 28.50 -30.41 35.63
C ASP A 3 28.60 -30.60 34.11
N GLY A 4 27.69 -29.95 33.39
CA GLY A 4 27.87 -29.73 31.96
C GLY A 4 29.08 -28.82 31.71
N PRO A 5 29.77 -28.95 30.57
CA PRO A 5 30.89 -28.06 30.24
C PRO A 5 30.41 -26.60 30.31
N PRO A 6 31.26 -25.67 30.80
CA PRO A 6 30.89 -24.27 30.89
C PRO A 6 30.45 -23.75 29.51
N PRO A 7 29.44 -22.87 29.44
CA PRO A 7 29.01 -22.31 28.18
C PRO A 7 30.19 -21.63 27.50
N LEU A 8 30.53 -22.07 26.29
CA LEU A 8 31.52 -21.40 25.46
C LEU A 8 31.10 -19.93 25.29
N MET A 9 31.93 -19.01 25.78
CA MET A 9 31.67 -17.58 25.62
C MET A 9 31.74 -17.22 24.14
N ASN A 10 30.62 -16.74 23.59
CA ASN A 10 30.59 -16.22 22.24
C ASN A 10 31.10 -14.77 22.22
N LEU A 11 32.28 -14.58 21.65
CA LEU A 11 32.94 -13.26 21.54
C LEU A 11 32.61 -12.53 20.23
N ARG A 12 31.75 -13.11 19.37
CA ARG A 12 31.39 -12.56 18.06
C ARG A 12 30.56 -11.30 18.22
N ARG A 13 30.99 -10.23 17.58
CA ARG A 13 30.37 -8.92 17.67
C ARG A 13 30.55 -8.18 16.36
N VAL A 14 29.56 -7.36 16.02
CA VAL A 14 29.55 -6.49 14.85
C VAL A 14 29.40 -5.04 15.27
N THR A 15 29.98 -4.15 14.48
CA THR A 15 29.88 -2.70 14.61
C THR A 15 29.59 -2.13 13.24
N LEU A 16 28.63 -1.22 13.17
CA LEU A 16 28.21 -0.59 11.93
C LEU A 16 28.89 0.77 11.80
N GLY A 17 29.33 1.11 10.58
CA GLY A 17 29.88 2.43 10.27
C GLY A 17 28.82 3.54 10.32
N ALA A 18 27.54 3.17 10.23
CA ALA A 18 26.40 4.05 10.44
C ALA A 18 25.25 3.25 11.08
N ALA A 19 24.48 3.90 11.95
CA ALA A 19 23.30 3.29 12.60
C ALA A 19 22.03 3.35 11.73
N GLY A 20 22.13 3.86 10.51
CA GLY A 20 21.00 3.97 9.59
C GLY A 20 21.38 4.60 8.25
N GLY A 21 20.43 4.58 7.32
CA GLY A 21 20.58 5.12 5.98
C GLY A 21 19.32 4.97 5.14
N GLU A 22 19.33 5.56 3.95
CA GLU A 22 18.25 5.38 2.97
C GLU A 22 18.28 3.97 2.35
N PRO A 23 17.15 3.49 1.77
CA PRO A 23 17.15 2.24 1.01
C PRO A 23 18.21 2.26 -0.11
N GLY A 24 19.04 1.22 -0.15
CA GLY A 24 20.18 1.10 -1.06
C GLY A 24 21.49 1.66 -0.50
N ALA A 25 21.49 2.27 0.69
CA ALA A 25 22.71 2.69 1.36
C ALA A 25 23.64 1.49 1.61
N ARG A 26 24.95 1.71 1.41
CA ARG A 26 25.99 0.73 1.71
C ARG A 26 26.54 1.01 3.09
N VAL A 27 26.23 0.17 4.06
CA VAL A 27 26.77 0.29 5.41
C VAL A 27 28.02 -0.57 5.55
N ARG A 28 29.11 0.03 6.03
CA ARG A 28 30.32 -0.72 6.38
C ARG A 28 30.07 -1.49 7.67
N VAL A 29 30.23 -2.80 7.62
CA VAL A 29 30.10 -3.71 8.76
C VAL A 29 31.47 -4.24 9.14
N ALA A 30 31.89 -3.97 10.38
CA ALA A 30 33.10 -4.51 10.96
C ALA A 30 32.74 -5.55 12.01
N GLY A 31 33.35 -6.72 11.96
CA GLY A 31 33.11 -7.80 12.93
C GLY A 31 34.40 -8.37 13.47
N VAL A 32 34.36 -8.90 14.69
CA VAL A 32 35.49 -9.57 15.36
C VAL A 32 35.02 -10.79 16.14
N GLY A 33 35.95 -11.68 16.48
CA GLY A 33 35.68 -12.90 17.25
C GLY A 33 35.23 -14.09 16.40
N PHE A 34 35.41 -14.01 15.08
CA PHE A 34 35.16 -15.11 14.15
C PHE A 34 36.37 -16.03 14.05
N THR A 35 36.17 -17.24 13.56
CA THR A 35 37.22 -18.22 13.30
C THR A 35 38.06 -17.74 12.12
N PRO A 36 39.39 -17.59 12.25
CA PRO A 36 40.24 -17.19 11.14
C PRO A 36 40.05 -18.07 9.91
N GLY A 37 39.90 -17.47 8.73
CA GLY A 37 39.65 -18.16 7.46
C GLY A 37 38.23 -18.69 7.28
N ALA A 38 37.33 -18.53 8.24
CA ALA A 38 35.95 -18.98 8.10
C ALA A 38 35.13 -18.06 7.18
N ALA A 39 34.17 -18.67 6.46
CA ALA A 39 33.16 -17.94 5.73
C ALA A 39 32.11 -17.36 6.70
N VAL A 40 31.97 -16.04 6.67
CA VAL A 40 31.04 -15.27 7.47
C VAL A 40 29.97 -14.66 6.57
N THR A 41 28.71 -14.87 6.95
CA THR A 41 27.56 -14.21 6.33
C THR A 41 27.14 -13.04 7.20
N VAL A 42 27.08 -11.85 6.60
CA VAL A 42 26.47 -10.66 7.19
C VAL A 42 25.05 -10.56 6.65
N GLU A 43 24.08 -10.34 7.53
CA GLU A 43 22.65 -10.37 7.18
C GLU A 43 21.86 -9.30 7.92
N GLY A 44 20.96 -8.62 7.20
CA GLY A 44 19.95 -7.74 7.77
C GLY A 44 18.79 -8.52 8.39
N ARG A 45 18.22 -7.99 9.48
CA ARG A 45 17.14 -8.61 10.25
C ARG A 45 15.97 -7.65 10.44
N ALA A 46 14.76 -8.15 10.22
CA ALA A 46 13.52 -7.54 10.65
C ALA A 46 13.10 -8.22 11.97
N ALA A 47 13.42 -7.59 13.10
CA ALA A 47 13.41 -8.26 14.41
C ALA A 47 14.22 -9.59 14.38
N ALA A 48 13.55 -10.74 14.50
CA ALA A 48 14.21 -12.05 14.44
C ALA A 48 14.28 -12.64 13.02
N ALA A 49 13.49 -12.16 12.07
CA ALA A 49 13.40 -12.72 10.72
C ALA A 49 14.56 -12.21 9.83
N PRO A 50 15.18 -13.08 9.01
CA PRO A 50 16.15 -12.65 8.02
C PRO A 50 15.48 -11.82 6.92
N THR A 51 16.17 -10.79 6.45
CA THR A 51 15.78 -9.98 5.28
C THR A 51 16.53 -10.46 4.03
N ALA A 52 16.26 -9.84 2.89
CA ALA A 52 17.02 -10.08 1.66
C ALA A 52 18.45 -9.51 1.72
N ASP A 53 18.76 -8.60 2.66
CA ASP A 53 20.04 -7.92 2.74
C ASP A 53 21.13 -8.88 3.23
N ARG A 54 22.05 -9.28 2.33
CA ARG A 54 23.11 -10.23 2.64
C ARG A 54 24.44 -9.87 1.97
N ALA A 55 25.53 -10.09 2.69
CA ALA A 55 26.89 -10.04 2.18
C ALA A 55 27.70 -11.21 2.73
N ARG A 56 28.73 -11.65 2.00
CA ARG A 56 29.64 -12.72 2.43
C ARG A 56 31.07 -12.21 2.44
N VAL A 57 31.83 -12.65 3.44
CA VAL A 57 33.22 -12.27 3.64
C VAL A 57 33.97 -13.41 4.33
N ILE A 58 35.28 -13.51 4.11
CA ILE A 58 36.14 -14.46 4.82
C ILE A 58 36.80 -13.72 5.98
N ALA A 59 36.77 -14.31 7.19
CA ALA A 59 37.46 -13.76 8.34
C ALA A 59 38.98 -13.81 8.13
N ASP A 60 39.66 -12.71 8.47
CA ASP A 60 41.11 -12.62 8.33
C ASP A 60 41.86 -13.50 9.36
N ALA A 61 43.19 -13.46 9.33
CA ALA A 61 44.04 -14.23 10.25
C ALA A 61 43.80 -13.91 11.74
N ARG A 62 43.14 -12.78 12.06
CA ARG A 62 42.79 -12.35 13.42
C ARG A 62 41.33 -12.62 13.76
N GLY A 63 40.56 -13.25 12.87
CA GLY A 63 39.14 -13.48 13.08
C GLY A 63 38.29 -12.21 12.92
N ALA A 64 38.81 -11.22 12.20
CA ALA A 64 38.11 -9.97 11.90
C ALA A 64 37.50 -10.01 10.49
N VAL A 65 36.39 -9.30 10.32
CA VAL A 65 35.72 -9.12 9.03
C VAL A 65 35.43 -7.65 8.80
N ALA A 66 35.51 -7.22 7.54
CA ALA A 66 35.05 -5.91 7.10
C ALA A 66 34.39 -6.08 5.72
N VAL A 67 33.12 -5.68 5.60
CA VAL A 67 32.36 -5.80 4.36
C VAL A 67 31.34 -4.68 4.24
N GLU A 68 30.99 -4.30 3.02
CA GLU A 68 29.83 -3.43 2.79
C GLU A 68 28.56 -4.28 2.63
N LEU A 69 27.54 -3.94 3.40
CA LEU A 69 26.20 -4.49 3.26
C LEU A 69 25.32 -3.47 2.53
N PRO A 70 24.82 -3.76 1.32
CA PRO A 70 23.75 -2.97 0.72
C PRO A 70 22.45 -3.25 1.49
N VAL A 71 21.90 -2.23 2.16
CA VAL A 71 20.64 -2.36 2.90
C VAL A 71 19.52 -1.83 2.02
N THR A 72 18.79 -2.74 1.39
CA THR A 72 17.69 -2.44 0.46
C THR A 72 16.32 -2.70 1.06
N ASP A 73 16.22 -3.65 1.98
CA ASP A 73 14.97 -4.01 2.63
C ASP A 73 14.59 -2.95 3.67
N ARG A 74 13.42 -2.33 3.51
CA ARG A 74 12.91 -1.29 4.41
C ARG A 74 12.55 -1.83 5.79
N ALA A 75 12.37 -3.14 5.93
CA ALA A 75 12.08 -3.79 7.20
C ALA A 75 13.34 -4.07 8.03
N THR A 76 14.54 -3.82 7.51
CA THR A 76 15.80 -4.06 8.23
C THR A 76 15.91 -3.13 9.45
N THR A 77 15.85 -3.74 10.64
CA THR A 77 15.98 -3.07 11.95
C THR A 77 17.31 -3.38 12.64
N GLY A 78 18.09 -4.31 12.10
CA GLY A 78 19.38 -4.67 12.65
C GLY A 78 20.22 -5.49 11.67
N VAL A 79 21.50 -5.60 11.97
CA VAL A 79 22.49 -6.33 11.17
C VAL A 79 23.28 -7.24 12.09
N LEU A 80 23.47 -8.49 11.70
CA LEU A 80 24.30 -9.46 12.41
C LEU A 80 25.24 -10.17 11.46
N ALA A 81 26.20 -10.92 12.01
CA ALA A 81 27.08 -11.76 11.23
C ALA A 81 27.23 -13.15 11.86
N TYR A 82 27.36 -14.20 11.05
CA TYR A 82 27.47 -15.58 11.54
C TYR A 82 28.29 -16.49 10.63
N GLU A 83 28.78 -17.58 11.22
CA GLU A 83 29.49 -18.65 10.53
C GLU A 83 28.56 -19.80 10.16
N GLY A 84 28.84 -20.43 9.01
CA GLY A 84 28.09 -21.58 8.53
C GLY A 84 26.81 -21.19 7.76
N PRO A 85 25.90 -22.16 7.54
CA PRO A 85 24.79 -21.97 6.60
C PRO A 85 23.62 -21.15 7.16
N ALA A 86 23.48 -21.07 8.48
CA ALA A 86 22.41 -20.35 9.16
C ALA A 86 22.89 -19.78 10.51
N TRP A 87 22.26 -18.68 10.93
CA TRP A 87 22.54 -18.07 12.21
C TRP A 87 22.17 -19.01 13.37
N SER A 88 23.06 -19.09 14.36
CA SER A 88 22.78 -19.71 15.66
C SER A 88 23.48 -18.93 16.77
N PRO A 89 22.96 -18.93 18.01
CA PRO A 89 23.57 -18.21 19.12
C PRO A 89 25.07 -18.51 19.37
N PRO A 90 25.57 -19.75 19.17
CA PRO A 90 27.00 -20.04 19.33
C PRO A 90 27.89 -19.58 18.18
N ARG A 91 27.32 -19.33 16.97
CA ARG A 91 28.08 -19.05 15.74
C ARG A 91 27.83 -17.67 15.15
N GLY A 92 26.97 -16.87 15.77
CA GLY A 92 26.61 -15.55 15.27
C GLY A 92 26.78 -14.46 16.32
N SER A 93 26.96 -13.22 15.88
CA SER A 93 26.87 -12.06 16.76
C SER A 93 25.43 -11.81 17.19
N ALA A 94 25.26 -11.02 18.25
CA ALA A 94 24.01 -10.31 18.47
C ALA A 94 23.74 -9.31 17.33
N PRO A 95 22.48 -8.95 17.05
CA PRO A 95 22.15 -7.88 16.10
C PRO A 95 22.64 -6.52 16.59
N ALA A 96 23.35 -5.80 15.74
CA ALA A 96 23.56 -4.35 15.90
C ALA A 96 22.34 -3.61 15.32
N PRO A 97 21.77 -2.61 16.01
CA PRO A 97 20.61 -1.87 15.54
C PRO A 97 20.94 -1.08 14.27
N TYR A 98 20.00 -1.07 13.33
CA TYR A 98 20.09 -0.29 12.09
C TYR A 98 18.71 0.25 11.72
N ALA A 99 18.61 1.53 11.39
CA ALA A 99 17.36 2.16 11.00
C ALA A 99 17.37 2.52 9.51
N VAL A 100 16.45 1.95 8.74
CA VAL A 100 16.21 2.39 7.36
C VAL A 100 15.31 3.62 7.41
N SER A 101 15.83 4.77 6.98
CA SER A 101 15.05 5.99 6.83
C SER A 101 14.46 6.02 5.42
N ALA A 102 13.16 5.74 5.31
CA ALA A 102 12.42 5.88 4.07
C ALA A 102 11.13 6.66 4.33
N PRO A 103 10.71 7.54 3.41
CA PRO A 103 9.38 8.14 3.51
C PRO A 103 8.33 7.02 3.53
N ALA A 104 7.31 7.21 4.36
CA ALA A 104 6.19 6.28 4.45
C ALA A 104 5.61 6.04 3.03
N PRO A 105 5.30 4.79 2.67
CA PRO A 105 4.59 4.53 1.42
C PRO A 105 3.21 5.18 1.57
N GLY A 106 2.98 6.31 0.90
CA GLY A 106 1.67 6.96 0.96
C GLY A 106 0.55 6.05 0.42
N GLY A 107 -0.69 6.49 0.58
CA GLY A 107 -1.88 5.68 0.27
C GLY A 107 -2.78 6.28 -0.81
N LEU A 108 -3.65 5.42 -1.36
CA LEU A 108 -4.78 5.81 -2.20
C LEU A 108 -6.06 5.64 -1.39
N THR A 109 -6.78 6.72 -1.15
CA THR A 109 -7.97 6.73 -0.28
C THR A 109 -9.17 7.38 -0.95
N LEU A 110 -10.36 6.94 -0.54
CA LEU A 110 -11.65 7.44 -1.00
C LEU A 110 -12.52 7.80 0.20
N THR A 111 -13.10 8.99 0.20
CA THR A 111 -14.17 9.39 1.12
C THR A 111 -15.34 9.94 0.34
N GLN A 112 -16.56 9.75 0.85
CA GLN A 112 -17.78 10.25 0.22
C GLN A 112 -18.59 11.03 1.25
N ALA A 113 -19.08 12.21 0.87
CA ALA A 113 -20.06 12.94 1.66
C ALA A 113 -21.44 12.28 1.54
N GLY A 114 -22.08 11.97 2.66
CA GLY A 114 -23.44 11.40 2.66
C GLY A 114 -23.50 9.91 2.27
N ALA A 115 -24.53 9.23 2.77
CA ALA A 115 -24.68 7.78 2.63
C ALA A 115 -25.74 7.34 1.60
N ALA A 116 -26.53 8.27 1.07
CA ALA A 116 -27.63 7.97 0.15
C ALA A 116 -27.84 9.07 -0.88
N VAL A 117 -28.32 8.66 -2.07
CA VAL A 117 -28.78 9.56 -3.13
C VAL A 117 -30.30 9.51 -3.17
N THR A 118 -30.95 10.64 -2.95
CA THR A 118 -32.40 10.77 -3.10
C THR A 118 -32.69 11.42 -4.45
N LEU A 119 -33.50 10.73 -5.26
CA LEU A 119 -33.99 11.26 -6.52
C LEU A 119 -35.29 12.03 -6.29
N GLY A 120 -35.55 13.03 -7.13
CA GLY A 120 -36.83 13.74 -7.13
C GLY A 120 -38.04 12.82 -7.41
N ALA A 121 -39.23 13.24 -6.99
CA ALA A 121 -40.47 12.53 -7.31
C ALA A 121 -40.95 12.85 -8.74
N VAL A 122 -41.53 11.86 -9.42
CA VAL A 122 -42.16 12.01 -10.74
C VAL A 122 -43.66 11.75 -10.60
N ALA A 123 -44.49 12.65 -11.14
CA ALA A 123 -45.94 12.50 -11.10
C ALA A 123 -46.40 11.30 -11.94
N TYR A 124 -47.41 10.58 -11.45
CA TYR A 124 -48.01 9.47 -12.18
C TYR A 124 -48.63 9.95 -13.51
N GLY A 125 -48.55 9.11 -14.54
CA GLY A 125 -49.12 9.38 -15.87
C GLY A 125 -48.30 10.33 -16.76
N GLY A 126 -47.42 11.17 -16.19
CA GLY A 126 -46.60 12.11 -16.97
C GLY A 126 -45.29 11.52 -17.50
N GLY A 127 -44.69 10.56 -16.78
CA GLY A 127 -43.29 10.21 -17.00
C GLY A 127 -42.36 11.39 -16.68
N GLY A 128 -41.05 11.20 -16.85
CA GLY A 128 -40.10 12.31 -16.73
C GLY A 128 -38.79 11.97 -16.03
N ALA A 129 -37.93 12.98 -15.92
CA ALA A 129 -36.61 12.88 -15.32
C ALA A 129 -36.66 13.15 -13.80
N ALA A 130 -36.11 12.23 -13.03
CA ALA A 130 -35.85 12.38 -11.61
C ALA A 130 -34.35 12.61 -11.39
N PRO A 131 -33.89 13.86 -11.26
CA PRO A 131 -32.50 14.14 -10.98
C PRO A 131 -32.16 13.86 -9.51
N GLY A 132 -30.90 13.50 -9.29
CA GLY A 132 -30.23 13.48 -8.01
C GLY A 132 -28.74 13.66 -8.21
N ARG A 133 -27.98 13.65 -7.11
CA ARG A 133 -26.53 13.81 -7.13
C ARG A 133 -25.88 12.81 -6.18
N ILE A 134 -24.77 12.22 -6.59
CA ILE A 134 -23.91 11.58 -5.59
C ILE A 134 -23.39 12.67 -4.67
N GLY A 135 -23.22 12.34 -3.39
CA GLY A 135 -22.44 13.22 -2.55
C GLY A 135 -20.98 13.22 -3.00
N THR A 136 -20.33 14.37 -2.85
CA THR A 136 -18.98 14.61 -3.34
C THR A 136 -18.00 13.56 -2.81
N VAL A 137 -17.26 12.98 -3.74
CA VAL A 137 -16.24 11.97 -3.46
C VAL A 137 -14.88 12.66 -3.45
N THR A 138 -14.11 12.49 -2.38
CA THR A 138 -12.72 12.96 -2.32
C THR A 138 -11.79 11.77 -2.50
N VAL A 139 -10.93 11.86 -3.51
CA VAL A 139 -9.86 10.90 -3.77
C VAL A 139 -8.54 11.55 -3.37
N THR A 140 -7.77 10.87 -2.53
CA THR A 140 -6.43 11.33 -2.14
C THR A 140 -5.41 10.25 -2.48
N ASP A 141 -4.49 10.57 -3.39
CA ASP A 141 -3.37 9.72 -3.77
C ASP A 141 -2.05 10.35 -3.31
N THR A 142 -1.45 9.77 -2.27
CA THR A 142 -0.16 10.18 -1.69
C THR A 142 0.94 9.17 -1.98
N ARG A 143 0.69 8.18 -2.84
CA ARG A 143 1.67 7.12 -3.15
C ARG A 143 2.96 7.72 -3.70
N ALA A 144 4.08 7.31 -3.12
CA ALA A 144 5.40 7.69 -3.60
C ALA A 144 5.62 7.16 -5.03
N GLY A 145 6.13 8.01 -5.93
CA GLY A 145 6.39 7.65 -7.33
C GLY A 145 5.30 8.07 -8.34
N GLY A 146 4.21 8.68 -7.88
CA GLY A 146 3.16 9.21 -8.75
C GLY A 146 2.28 8.11 -9.35
N GLY A 147 1.16 7.80 -8.69
CA GLY A 147 0.21 6.80 -9.17
C GLY A 147 -0.90 7.40 -10.03
N ARG A 148 -1.50 6.58 -10.90
CA ARG A 148 -2.80 6.86 -11.52
C ARG A 148 -3.89 6.09 -10.80
N TRP A 149 -5.10 6.60 -10.88
CA TRP A 149 -6.28 5.96 -10.32
C TRP A 149 -7.49 6.13 -11.22
N LYS A 150 -8.46 5.24 -11.01
CA LYS A 150 -9.75 5.22 -11.69
C LYS A 150 -10.88 5.02 -10.67
N LEU A 151 -11.86 5.91 -10.70
CA LEU A 151 -13.09 5.81 -9.92
C LEU A 151 -14.23 5.35 -10.83
N THR A 152 -14.87 4.25 -10.47
CA THR A 152 -16.04 3.71 -11.17
C THR A 152 -17.25 3.64 -10.27
N ALA A 153 -18.45 3.73 -10.85
CA ALA A 153 -19.71 3.55 -10.16
C ALA A 153 -20.58 2.52 -10.88
N THR A 154 -21.19 1.61 -10.13
CA THR A 154 -22.24 0.70 -10.62
C THR A 154 -23.55 0.98 -9.90
N LEU A 155 -24.66 0.77 -10.60
CA LEU A 155 -26.00 0.90 -10.05
C LEU A 155 -26.77 -0.38 -10.34
N THR A 156 -27.34 -1.02 -9.31
CA THR A 156 -28.26 -2.14 -9.55
C THR A 156 -29.52 -1.62 -10.25
N ALA A 157 -30.16 -2.46 -11.06
CA ALA A 157 -31.44 -2.10 -11.67
C ALA A 157 -32.42 -1.61 -10.59
N GLY A 158 -32.93 -0.39 -10.77
CA GLY A 158 -33.86 0.24 -9.84
C GLY A 158 -35.31 0.08 -10.29
N ALA A 159 -35.87 1.15 -10.86
CA ALA A 159 -37.27 1.18 -11.32
C ALA A 159 -37.48 0.45 -12.67
N PRO A 160 -38.58 -0.31 -12.85
CA PRO A 160 -38.91 -0.98 -14.11
C PRO A 160 -39.01 0.01 -15.28
N GLY A 161 -38.28 -0.27 -16.36
CA GLY A 161 -38.28 0.57 -17.56
C GLY A 161 -37.56 1.92 -17.40
N GLY A 162 -36.99 2.19 -16.23
CA GLY A 162 -36.22 3.41 -15.98
C GLY A 162 -34.86 3.37 -16.67
N VAL A 163 -34.46 4.47 -17.30
CA VAL A 163 -33.15 4.63 -17.95
C VAL A 163 -32.30 5.59 -17.12
N PRO A 164 -31.43 5.07 -16.24
CA PRO A 164 -30.53 5.89 -15.43
C PRO A 164 -29.31 6.33 -16.24
N SER A 165 -28.85 7.56 -16.05
CA SER A 165 -27.63 8.11 -16.66
C SER A 165 -26.79 8.93 -15.68
N TRP A 166 -25.47 8.89 -15.88
CA TRP A 166 -24.48 9.67 -15.13
C TRP A 166 -24.01 10.87 -15.94
N THR A 167 -23.77 11.99 -15.26
CA THR A 167 -22.98 13.11 -15.78
C THR A 167 -21.89 13.45 -14.76
N PRO A 168 -20.69 12.88 -14.90
CA PRO A 168 -19.59 13.10 -13.96
C PRO A 168 -18.95 14.48 -14.14
N SER A 169 -18.34 14.97 -13.07
CA SER A 169 -17.49 16.16 -13.07
C SER A 169 -16.35 15.97 -12.07
N CYS A 170 -15.21 16.62 -12.32
CA CYS A 170 -14.01 16.43 -11.53
C CYS A 170 -13.25 17.74 -11.34
N ARG A 171 -12.64 17.93 -10.16
CA ARG A 171 -11.75 19.05 -9.85
C ARG A 171 -10.52 18.55 -9.09
N GLY A 172 -9.37 19.17 -9.33
CA GLY A 172 -8.11 18.82 -8.67
C GLY A 172 -7.36 17.68 -9.35
N GLY A 173 -6.62 17.98 -10.43
CA GLY A 173 -5.69 17.03 -11.05
C GLY A 173 -6.31 15.76 -11.66
N CYS A 174 -7.60 15.82 -12.02
CA CYS A 174 -8.36 14.68 -12.51
C CYS A 174 -9.19 15.04 -13.75
N ALA A 175 -9.59 14.01 -14.50
CA ALA A 175 -10.47 14.09 -15.65
C ALA A 175 -11.80 13.40 -15.33
N ALA A 176 -12.90 14.07 -15.62
CA ALA A 176 -14.22 13.46 -15.53
C ALA A 176 -14.38 12.37 -16.60
N GLY A 177 -15.06 11.28 -16.25
CA GLY A 177 -15.48 10.27 -17.21
C GLY A 177 -16.61 10.78 -18.11
N PRO A 178 -16.89 10.06 -19.21
CA PRO A 178 -17.96 10.46 -20.13
C PRO A 178 -19.33 10.35 -19.46
N ALA A 179 -20.24 11.24 -19.86
CA ALA A 179 -21.65 11.05 -19.57
C ALA A 179 -22.17 9.79 -20.27
N GLY A 180 -23.02 9.03 -19.61
CA GLY A 180 -23.41 7.72 -20.12
C GLY A 180 -24.37 6.94 -19.22
N PRO A 181 -24.69 5.69 -19.57
CA PRO A 181 -25.63 4.88 -18.83
C PRO A 181 -25.15 4.60 -17.40
N ALA A 182 -26.10 4.61 -16.47
CA ALA A 182 -25.87 4.32 -15.06
C ALA A 182 -26.42 2.95 -14.68
N GLY A 183 -25.75 1.90 -15.14
CA GLY A 183 -26.22 0.52 -15.02
C GLY A 183 -25.29 -0.40 -14.23
N PRO A 184 -25.60 -1.72 -14.24
CA PRO A 184 -24.77 -2.73 -13.59
C PRO A 184 -23.42 -2.94 -14.28
N GLU A 185 -23.31 -2.58 -15.57
CA GLU A 185 -22.05 -2.64 -16.34
C GLU A 185 -20.98 -1.69 -15.80
N GLY A 186 -21.39 -0.66 -15.06
CA GLY A 186 -20.51 0.33 -14.46
C GLY A 186 -20.10 1.44 -15.40
N ALA A 187 -19.93 2.64 -14.84
CA ALA A 187 -19.44 3.82 -15.53
C ALA A 187 -18.16 4.33 -14.87
N VAL A 188 -17.27 4.89 -15.68
CA VAL A 188 -16.12 5.63 -15.16
C VAL A 188 -16.60 7.02 -14.77
N LEU A 189 -16.44 7.39 -13.50
CA LEU A 189 -16.77 8.73 -13.04
C LEU A 189 -15.59 9.69 -13.17
N ALA A 190 -14.38 9.22 -12.87
CA ALA A 190 -13.18 10.03 -13.02
C ALA A 190 -11.91 9.16 -13.10
N THR A 191 -10.87 9.74 -13.67
CA THR A 191 -9.49 9.28 -13.56
C THR A 191 -8.61 10.42 -13.07
N GLY A 192 -7.51 10.12 -12.41
CA GLY A 192 -6.59 11.16 -11.97
C GLY A 192 -5.23 10.63 -11.55
N GLY A 193 -4.40 11.56 -11.07
CA GLY A 193 -3.05 11.29 -10.60
C GLY A 193 -2.87 11.59 -9.10
N ALA A 194 -1.61 11.76 -8.71
CA ALA A 194 -1.23 12.15 -7.37
C ALA A 194 -1.89 13.45 -6.91
N GLY A 195 -2.08 13.57 -5.60
CA GLY A 195 -2.73 14.71 -4.95
C GLY A 195 -4.17 14.42 -4.55
N THR A 196 -4.93 15.50 -4.34
CA THR A 196 -6.33 15.42 -3.90
C THR A 196 -7.24 15.90 -5.02
N ALA A 197 -8.25 15.08 -5.31
CA ALA A 197 -9.28 15.33 -6.30
C ALA A 197 -10.67 15.24 -5.67
N THR A 198 -11.60 16.06 -6.15
CA THR A 198 -13.03 15.96 -5.83
C THR A 198 -13.80 15.55 -7.07
N VAL A 199 -14.61 14.50 -6.94
CA VAL A 199 -15.45 13.95 -8.00
C VAL A 199 -16.92 14.10 -7.59
N ASP A 200 -17.71 14.66 -8.48
CA ASP A 200 -19.17 14.75 -8.36
C ASP A 200 -19.82 14.08 -9.58
N ALA A 201 -21.06 13.64 -9.44
CA ALA A 201 -21.84 13.11 -10.56
C ALA A 201 -23.33 13.38 -10.35
N VAL A 202 -23.97 13.92 -11.39
CA VAL A 202 -25.43 13.99 -11.46
C VAL A 202 -25.94 12.62 -11.91
N LEU A 203 -26.91 12.08 -11.17
CA LEU A 203 -27.67 10.88 -11.54
C LEU A 203 -29.04 11.31 -12.03
N THR A 204 -29.40 10.97 -13.26
CA THR A 204 -30.74 11.23 -13.78
C THR A 204 -31.42 9.91 -14.07
N LEU A 205 -32.57 9.66 -13.46
CA LEU A 205 -33.43 8.53 -13.80
C LEU A 205 -34.58 9.01 -14.67
N THR A 206 -34.63 8.56 -15.92
CA THR A 206 -35.78 8.85 -16.81
C THR A 206 -36.79 7.72 -16.71
N LEU A 207 -38.02 8.04 -16.31
CA LEU A 207 -39.11 7.07 -16.17
C LEU A 207 -40.15 7.21 -17.30
N PRO A 208 -40.64 6.10 -17.85
CA PRO A 208 -41.75 6.14 -18.80
C PRO A 208 -43.05 6.56 -18.11
N ALA A 209 -43.99 7.07 -18.92
CA ALA A 209 -45.36 7.31 -18.48
C ALA A 209 -45.97 6.02 -17.91
N TYR A 210 -46.83 6.17 -16.89
CA TYR A 210 -47.49 5.06 -16.21
C TYR A 210 -46.56 4.06 -15.50
N THR A 211 -45.33 4.46 -15.17
CA THR A 211 -44.50 3.70 -14.21
C THR A 211 -45.31 3.47 -12.94
N ARG A 212 -45.32 2.22 -12.44
CA ARG A 212 -46.08 1.86 -11.24
C ARG A 212 -45.70 2.79 -10.08
N PRO A 213 -46.67 3.39 -9.37
CA PRO A 213 -46.37 4.16 -8.17
C PRO A 213 -45.73 3.27 -7.10
N GLY A 214 -44.68 3.77 -6.46
CA GLY A 214 -44.00 3.05 -5.38
C GLY A 214 -42.64 3.65 -5.02
N ALA A 215 -42.08 3.20 -3.90
CA ALA A 215 -40.73 3.53 -3.50
C ALA A 215 -39.74 2.56 -4.14
N TYR A 216 -38.90 3.06 -5.03
CA TYR A 216 -37.84 2.28 -5.68
C TYR A 216 -36.50 2.53 -4.97
N ARG A 217 -35.74 1.46 -4.77
CA ARG A 217 -34.40 1.50 -4.18
C ARG A 217 -33.43 0.78 -5.10
N ALA A 218 -32.20 1.29 -5.16
CA ALA A 218 -31.09 0.67 -5.87
C ALA A 218 -29.82 0.79 -5.01
N LEU A 219 -28.89 -0.13 -5.21
CA LEU A 219 -27.57 -0.08 -4.61
C LEU A 219 -26.62 0.65 -5.56
N LEU A 220 -25.95 1.68 -5.04
CA LEU A 220 -24.85 2.37 -5.69
C LEU A 220 -23.55 1.86 -5.07
N THR A 221 -22.65 1.35 -5.89
CA THR A 221 -21.30 0.94 -5.46
C THR A 221 -20.26 1.83 -6.12
N LEU A 222 -19.38 2.41 -5.31
CA LEU A 222 -18.23 3.17 -5.77
C LEU A 222 -16.96 2.33 -5.58
N THR A 223 -16.13 2.25 -6.61
CA THR A 223 -14.89 1.48 -6.58
C THR A 223 -13.73 2.35 -7.02
N LEU A 224 -12.71 2.47 -6.17
CA LEU A 224 -11.45 3.15 -6.48
C LEU A 224 -10.37 2.10 -6.74
N LEU A 225 -9.75 2.18 -7.93
CA LEU A 225 -8.72 1.24 -8.35
C LEU A 225 -7.42 1.99 -8.69
N PRO A 226 -6.25 1.44 -8.31
CA PRO A 226 -4.98 1.89 -8.89
C PRO A 226 -4.96 1.56 -10.39
N SER A 227 -4.35 2.43 -11.18
CA SER A 227 -4.20 2.30 -12.64
C SER A 227 -2.74 2.39 -13.06
#